data_AF-A0A4Q2UBV2-F1
#
_entry.id   AF-A0A4Q2UBV2-F1
#
_cell.length_a   1.000
_cell.length_b   1.000
_cell.length_c   1.000
_cell.angle_alpha   90.00
_cell.angle_beta   90.00
_cell.angle_gamma   90.00
#
_symmetry.space_group_name_H-M   'P 1'
#
loop_
_entity.id
_entity.type
_entity.pdbx_description
1 polymer ?
#
loop_
_entity_poly.entity_id
_entity_poly.type
_entity_poly.pdbx_seq_one_letter_code
_entity_poly.pdbx_strand_id
1 'polypeptide(L)'
;MAIARKAPPKAKNDQPIISEKDIDALINKGGSSTKANQKATEDEDYVKPVLLKVYQSQIRDIEDILSGLPKRQQISRHAYIIQAIDEKIQRDKGKRK
;
A
#
# COMPACT_ATOMS: atom_id res chain seq x y z
N MET A 1 3.40 -50.96 44.27
CA MET A 1 3.81 -51.55 42.98
C MET A 1 3.44 -50.58 41.87
N ALA A 2 4.42 -50.21 41.04
CA ALA A 2 4.28 -49.22 39.97
C ALA A 2 3.76 -49.87 38.68
N ILE A 3 2.80 -49.23 38.00
CA ILE A 3 2.34 -49.65 36.67
C ILE A 3 3.00 -48.75 35.64
N ALA A 4 3.80 -49.37 34.79
CA ALA A 4 4.59 -48.74 33.74
C ALA A 4 3.71 -48.12 32.64
N ARG A 5 4.14 -46.96 32.14
CA ARG A 5 3.52 -46.22 31.04
C ARG A 5 3.87 -46.90 29.71
N LYS A 6 2.89 -47.20 28.87
CA LYS A 6 3.12 -47.54 27.45
C LYS A 6 2.89 -46.29 26.61
N ALA A 7 3.95 -45.75 26.03
CA ALA A 7 3.89 -44.60 25.12
C ALA A 7 3.29 -45.02 23.76
N PRO A 8 2.44 -44.19 23.13
CA PRO A 8 1.97 -44.45 21.76
C PRO A 8 3.08 -44.16 20.73
N PRO A 9 3.05 -44.86 19.58
CA PRO A 9 4.12 -44.81 18.58
C PRO A 9 4.20 -43.44 17.88
N LYS A 10 5.43 -42.96 17.65
CA LYS A 10 5.73 -41.76 16.85
C LYS A 10 5.15 -41.94 15.44
N ALA A 11 4.23 -41.04 15.07
CA ALA A 11 3.79 -40.89 13.69
C ALA A 11 4.99 -40.50 12.81
N LYS A 12 5.07 -41.16 11.65
CA LYS A 12 6.09 -41.00 10.63
C LYS A 12 5.99 -39.58 10.05
N ASN A 13 7.14 -39.03 9.63
CA ASN A 13 7.23 -37.76 8.90
C ASN A 13 6.41 -37.83 7.61
N ASP A 14 5.18 -37.31 7.64
CA ASP A 14 4.43 -36.97 6.43
C ASP A 14 4.99 -35.64 5.91
N GLN A 15 5.93 -35.72 4.98
CA GLN A 15 6.20 -34.59 4.08
C GLN A 15 4.90 -34.34 3.31
N PRO A 16 4.26 -33.17 3.40
CA PRO A 16 3.06 -32.94 2.63
C PRO A 16 3.43 -32.99 1.15
N ILE A 17 2.79 -33.90 0.41
CA ILE A 17 2.77 -33.85 -1.05
C ILE A 17 1.88 -32.66 -1.38
N ILE A 18 2.47 -31.46 -1.40
CA ILE A 18 1.73 -30.24 -1.73
C ILE A 18 1.40 -30.34 -3.21
N SER A 19 0.12 -30.44 -3.55
CA SER A 19 -0.32 -30.43 -4.94
C SER A 19 -0.04 -29.05 -5.53
N GLU A 20 0.34 -28.97 -6.80
CA GLU A 20 0.58 -27.68 -7.49
C GLU A 20 -0.63 -26.74 -7.37
N LYS A 21 -1.84 -27.30 -7.34
CA LYS A 21 -3.09 -26.55 -7.13
C LYS A 21 -3.20 -25.92 -5.74
N ASP A 22 -2.68 -26.59 -4.71
CA ASP A 22 -2.64 -26.06 -3.35
C ASP A 22 -1.55 -25.00 -3.20
N ILE A 23 -0.46 -25.10 -3.96
CA ILE A 23 0.58 -24.05 -4.07
C ILE A 23 -0.02 -22.81 -4.75
N ASP A 24 -0.75 -22.98 -5.86
CA ASP A 24 -1.44 -21.89 -6.55
C ASP A 24 -2.46 -21.20 -5.65
N ALA A 25 -3.22 -21.98 -4.88
CA ALA A 25 -4.16 -21.45 -3.89
C ALA A 25 -3.44 -20.67 -2.77
N LEU A 26 -2.26 -21.12 -2.34
CA LEU A 26 -1.44 -20.44 -1.34
C LEU A 26 -0.83 -19.14 -1.88
N ILE A 27 -0.33 -19.15 -3.13
CA ILE A 27 0.19 -17.96 -3.84
C ILE A 27 -0.91 -16.91 -3.98
N ASN A 28 -2.12 -17.31 -4.40
CA ASN A 28 -3.25 -16.41 -4.55
C ASN A 28 -3.77 -15.86 -3.22
N LYS A 29 -3.57 -16.59 -2.10
CA LYS A 29 -4.01 -16.18 -0.76
C LYS A 29 -2.96 -15.36 0.00
N GLY A 30 -1.71 -15.34 -0.47
CA GLY A 30 -0.54 -14.79 0.22
C GLY A 30 0.24 -13.75 -0.59
N GLY A 31 -0.35 -12.59 -0.86
CA GLY A 31 0.36 -11.31 -0.84
C GLY A 31 1.52 -11.07 -1.81
N SER A 32 1.56 -11.70 -3.00
CA SER A 32 2.54 -11.35 -4.04
C SER A 32 1.82 -10.95 -5.34
N SER A 33 1.68 -9.65 -5.57
CA SER A 33 1.35 -9.12 -6.89
C SER A 33 2.57 -9.27 -7.78
N THR A 34 2.70 -10.41 -8.46
CA THR A 34 3.56 -10.50 -9.64
C THR A 34 2.94 -9.60 -10.70
N LYS A 35 3.58 -8.45 -10.91
CA LYS A 35 3.33 -7.56 -12.04
C LYS A 35 3.58 -8.31 -13.35
N ALA A 36 2.57 -8.97 -13.86
CA ALA A 36 2.53 -9.51 -15.20
C ALA A 36 1.08 -9.46 -15.66
N ASN A 37 0.76 -8.55 -16.59
CA ASN A 37 -0.56 -8.33 -17.21
C ASN A 37 -1.56 -7.38 -16.53
N GLN A 38 -1.09 -6.23 -16.05
CA GLN A 38 -1.90 -5.04 -16.30
C GLN A 38 -1.36 -4.41 -17.57
N LYS A 39 -1.97 -4.74 -18.72
CA LYS A 39 -1.90 -3.86 -19.88
C LYS A 39 -2.26 -2.48 -19.33
N ALA A 40 -1.35 -1.52 -19.44
CA ALA A 40 -1.67 -0.14 -19.16
C ALA A 40 -2.79 0.23 -20.14
N THR A 41 -4.03 0.16 -19.70
CA THR A 41 -5.02 1.05 -20.27
C THR A 41 -4.53 2.42 -19.90
N GLU A 42 -4.09 3.17 -20.91
CA GLU A 42 -3.79 4.60 -20.82
C GLU A 42 -5.11 5.37 -20.61
N ASP A 43 -5.92 4.93 -19.65
CA ASP A 43 -7.04 5.70 -19.18
C ASP A 43 -6.41 6.87 -18.40
N GLU A 44 -6.39 8.05 -19.02
CA GLU A 44 -5.83 9.28 -18.44
C GLU A 44 -6.43 9.60 -17.05
N ASP A 45 -7.62 9.04 -16.75
CA ASP A 45 -8.37 9.24 -15.52
C ASP A 45 -8.11 8.19 -14.43
N TYR A 46 -7.13 7.28 -14.57
CA TYR A 46 -6.80 6.32 -13.52
C TYR A 46 -5.95 6.95 -12.40
N VAL A 47 -6.37 6.76 -11.13
CA VAL A 47 -5.61 7.20 -9.95
C VAL A 47 -4.35 6.36 -9.79
N LYS A 48 -3.20 6.95 -10.13
CA LYS A 48 -1.89 6.33 -9.94
C LYS A 48 -1.32 6.66 -8.55
N PRO A 49 -1.10 5.67 -7.67
CA PRO A 49 -0.43 5.91 -6.40
C PRO A 49 1.04 6.29 -6.65
N VAL A 50 1.48 7.38 -6.03
CA VAL A 50 2.86 7.86 -6.09
C VAL A 50 3.41 7.98 -4.67
N LEU A 51 4.63 7.45 -4.46
CA LEU A 51 5.37 7.66 -3.22
C LEU A 51 6.23 8.92 -3.35
N LEU A 52 5.97 9.93 -2.52
CA LEU A 52 6.72 11.18 -2.49
C LEU A 52 7.70 11.19 -1.33
N LYS A 53 8.97 11.52 -1.61
CA LYS A 53 9.98 11.81 -0.59
C LYS A 53 10.03 13.33 -0.39
N VAL A 54 9.67 13.79 0.80
CA VAL A 54 9.66 15.21 1.18
C VAL A 54 10.39 15.39 2.50
N TYR A 55 10.86 16.61 2.76
CA TYR A 55 11.51 16.90 4.04
C TYR A 55 10.50 16.93 5.17
N GLN A 56 10.92 16.48 6.36
CA GLN A 56 10.05 16.48 7.54
C GLN A 56 9.56 17.89 7.91
N SER A 57 10.38 18.92 7.69
CA SER A 57 9.99 20.32 7.89
C SER A 57 8.78 20.69 7.03
N GLN A 58 8.79 20.32 5.75
CA GLN A 58 7.69 20.61 4.83
C GLN A 58 6.38 19.92 5.25
N ILE A 59 6.46 18.71 5.82
CA ILE A 59 5.26 18.03 6.35
C ILE A 59 4.70 18.81 7.55
N ARG A 60 5.57 19.26 8.46
CA ARG A 60 5.16 20.06 9.62
C ARG A 60 4.53 21.38 9.19
N ASP A 61 5.14 22.08 8.24
CA ASP A 61 4.59 23.33 7.72
C ASP A 61 3.15 23.15 7.19
N ILE A 62 2.88 22.04 6.48
CA ILE A 62 1.53 21.71 6.00
C ILE A 62 0.59 21.41 7.16
N GLU A 63 1.02 20.62 8.15
CA GLU A 63 0.22 20.30 9.34
C GLU A 63 -0.15 21.55 10.13
N ASP A 64 0.80 22.47 10.34
CA ASP A 64 0.61 23.72 11.05
C ASP A 64 -0.43 24.60 10.34
N ILE A 65 -0.31 24.75 9.02
CA ILE A 65 -1.29 25.48 8.19
C ILE A 65 -2.69 24.85 8.33
N LEU A 66 -2.79 23.53 8.17
CA LEU A 66 -4.09 22.84 8.22
C LEU A 66 -4.71 22.88 9.62
N SER A 67 -3.91 22.87 10.68
CA SER A 67 -4.39 22.97 12.06
C SER A 67 -4.92 24.36 12.42
N GLY A 68 -4.43 25.40 11.75
CA GLY A 68 -4.91 26.77 11.91
C GLY A 68 -6.24 27.06 11.19
N LEU A 69 -6.67 26.18 10.28
CA LEU A 69 -7.93 26.35 9.55
C LEU A 69 -9.14 25.95 10.42
N PRO A 70 -10.30 26.61 10.26
CA PRO A 70 -11.54 26.16 10.87
C PRO A 70 -11.85 24.71 10.49
N LYS A 71 -12.35 23.90 11.43
CA LYS A 71 -12.62 22.46 11.19
C LYS A 71 -13.44 22.16 9.93
N ARG A 72 -14.34 23.08 9.52
CA ARG A 72 -15.16 22.94 8.31
C ARG A 72 -14.39 23.11 7.00
N GLN A 73 -13.25 23.80 7.05
CA GLN A 73 -12.38 24.09 5.91
C GLN A 73 -11.09 23.27 5.92
N GLN A 74 -10.86 22.50 6.99
CA GLN A 74 -9.68 21.66 7.13
C GLN A 74 -9.76 20.51 6.12
N ILE A 75 -8.96 20.61 5.07
CA ILE A 75 -8.80 19.56 4.06
C ILE A 75 -7.75 18.54 4.49
N SER A 76 -7.75 17.36 3.86
CA SER A 76 -6.69 16.37 4.10
C SER A 76 -5.36 16.85 3.56
N ARG A 77 -4.25 16.37 4.15
CA ARG A 77 -2.89 16.64 3.66
C ARG A 77 -2.73 16.31 2.17
N HIS A 78 -3.31 15.17 1.75
CA HIS A 78 -3.30 14.77 0.35
C HIS A 78 -3.97 15.82 -0.54
N ALA A 79 -5.19 16.25 -0.19
CA ALA A 79 -5.92 17.25 -0.96
C ALA A 79 -5.15 18.58 -1.05
N TYR A 80 -4.53 19.00 0.06
CA TYR A 80 -3.68 20.20 0.08
C TYR A 80 -2.50 20.10 -0.89
N ILE A 81 -1.81 18.95 -0.91
CA ILE A 81 -0.67 18.72 -1.82
C ILE A 81 -1.13 18.76 -3.28
N ILE A 82 -2.25 18.12 -3.62
CA ILE A 82 -2.80 18.14 -4.99
C ILE A 82 -3.15 19.56 -5.41
N GLN A 83 -3.86 20.32 -4.56
CA GLN A 83 -4.20 21.71 -4.84
C GLN A 83 -2.94 22.57 -5.08
N ALA A 84 -1.90 22.42 -4.25
CA ALA A 84 -0.65 23.14 -4.42
C ALA A 84 0.05 22.81 -5.75
N ILE A 85 -0.02 21.56 -6.21
CA ILE A 85 0.50 21.13 -7.50
C ILE A 85 -0.30 21.80 -8.64
N ASP A 86 -1.63 21.76 -8.57
CA ASP A 86 -2.50 22.36 -9.60
C ASP A 86 -2.29 23.88 -9.72
N GLU A 87 -2.22 24.58 -8.59
CA GLU A 87 -1.92 26.02 -8.54
C GLU A 87 -0.57 26.34 -9.18
N LYS A 88 0.45 25.50 -8.92
CA LYS A 88 1.77 25.64 -9.53
C LYS A 88 1.74 25.41 -11.04
N ILE A 89 1.04 24.37 -11.51
CA ILE A 89 0.86 24.08 -12.94
C ILE A 89 0.17 25.23 -13.65
N GLN A 90 -0.94 25.75 -13.10
CA GLN A 90 -1.68 26.87 -13.67
C GLN A 90 -0.82 28.13 -13.78
N ARG A 91 -0.07 28.44 -12.70
CA ARG A 91 0.85 29.59 -12.67
C ARG A 91 1.96 29.48 -13.72
N ASP A 92 2.52 28.29 -13.92
CA ASP A 92 3.61 28.08 -14.86
C ASP A 92 3.11 28.04 -16.32
N LYS A 93 1.90 27.51 -16.57
CA LYS A 93 1.26 27.57 -17.90
C LYS A 93 1.00 29.01 -18.35
N GLY A 94 0.62 29.90 -17.43
CA GLY A 94 0.37 31.32 -17.73
C GLY A 94 1.63 32.15 -18.01
N LYS A 95 2.80 31.72 -17.52
CA LYS A 95 4.07 32.46 -17.61
C LYS A 95 4.97 32.08 -18.80
N ARG A 96 4.65 31.00 -19.50
CA ARG A 96 5.44 30.48 -20.64
C ARG A 96 4.93 30.95 -22.02
N LYS A 97 4.21 32.08 -22.07
CA LYS A 97 3.82 32.74 -23.32
C LYS A 97 4.70 33.94 -23.60
#